data_AF-A0A7X7RSM6-F1
#
_entry.id   AF-A0A7X7RSM6-F1
#
_cell.length_a   1.000
_cell.length_b   1.000
_cell.length_c   1.000
_cell.angle_alpha   90.00
_cell.angle_beta   90.00
_cell.angle_gamma   90.00
#
_symmetry.space_group_name_H-M   'P 1'
#
loop_
_entity.id
_entity.type
_entity.pdbx_description
1 polymer ?
#
loop_
_entity_poly.entity_id
_entity_poly.type
_entity_poly.pdbx_seq_one_letter_code
_entity_poly.pdbx_strand_id
1 'polypeptide(L)'
;MITKTDNRTRLAMSGTTYDFDFRIDAETELEVYGIVDNGDGTETATKLTTGFSMSFDTADEEGTVTFDAEPTDYDYILMLRNKPYEQAVDVPIRGGFSEADIERALDALCIQIQQLKEITDYCVKLDLTKEQLDIVLPTPEDGHALVWDGTDGTMANSKESLADIEAAVEDLDQAVTAAQAAQAAAELAQAAAEEAAETENTVDYSNTSTITGWSSFSTKLIWITSIGKLRIVRFYIEGTSGNATTRFTVPDAASSVLGGANAMARAKDNGSFVDTLAFCQISLGATLVACFKDSSAGAWTSSGTKFVSGVLIYATD
;
A
#
# COMPACT_ATOMS: atom_id res chain seq x y z
N MET A 1 -45.90 10.80 -49.23
CA MET A 1 -44.91 11.79 -48.76
C MET A 1 -44.65 11.63 -47.28
N ILE A 2 -43.43 11.20 -46.95
CA ILE A 2 -42.90 11.14 -45.58
C ILE A 2 -42.70 12.55 -44.98
N THR A 3 -43.32 12.83 -43.83
CA THR A 3 -43.20 14.13 -43.15
C THR A 3 -42.50 14.06 -41.79
N LYS A 4 -42.62 12.94 -41.07
CA LYS A 4 -41.94 12.70 -39.80
C LYS A 4 -40.56 12.08 -40.02
N THR A 5 -39.59 12.49 -39.21
CA THR A 5 -38.19 12.06 -39.31
C THR A 5 -37.80 11.02 -38.28
N ASP A 6 -38.64 10.82 -37.28
CA ASP A 6 -38.39 9.85 -36.22
C ASP A 6 -38.47 8.44 -36.79
N ASN A 7 -37.49 7.62 -36.41
CA ASN A 7 -37.39 6.22 -36.81
C ASN A 7 -37.65 5.28 -35.61
N ARG A 8 -37.85 5.87 -34.43
CA ARG A 8 -38.15 5.15 -33.19
C ARG A 8 -38.98 6.01 -32.24
N THR A 9 -39.70 5.33 -31.36
CA THR A 9 -40.46 5.94 -30.26
C THR A 9 -40.14 5.17 -28.98
N ARG A 10 -39.73 5.88 -27.92
CA ARG A 10 -39.49 5.31 -26.59
C ARG A 10 -40.45 5.91 -25.59
N LEU A 11 -41.15 5.06 -24.85
CA LEU A 11 -42.15 5.47 -23.85
C LEU A 11 -41.92 4.70 -22.55
N ALA A 12 -42.29 5.31 -21.43
CA ALA A 12 -42.36 4.61 -20.15
C ALA A 12 -43.49 3.57 -20.21
N MET A 13 -43.23 2.36 -19.70
CA MET A 13 -44.23 1.31 -19.64
C MET A 13 -45.29 1.70 -18.60
N SER A 14 -46.53 1.87 -19.05
CA SER A 14 -47.71 2.19 -18.24
C SER A 14 -48.97 1.82 -19.02
N GLY A 15 -49.70 0.81 -18.54
CA GLY A 15 -50.86 0.27 -19.22
C GLY A 15 -50.52 -0.63 -20.42
N THR A 16 -51.48 -0.76 -21.35
CA THR A 16 -51.43 -1.75 -22.44
C THR A 16 -51.19 -1.16 -23.82
N THR A 17 -51.23 0.16 -23.98
CA THR A 17 -51.32 0.82 -25.30
C THR A 17 -50.22 1.86 -25.44
N TYR A 18 -49.49 1.80 -26.55
CA TYR A 18 -48.32 2.63 -26.82
C TYR A 18 -48.32 3.09 -28.27
N ASP A 19 -48.35 4.40 -28.48
CA ASP A 19 -48.37 4.99 -29.81
C ASP A 19 -46.94 5.23 -30.32
N PHE A 20 -46.74 5.02 -31.62
CA PHE A 20 -45.54 5.42 -32.34
C PHE A 20 -45.92 6.40 -33.45
N ASP A 21 -44.98 7.29 -33.75
CA ASP A 21 -45.18 8.46 -34.62
C ASP A 21 -44.32 8.39 -35.88
N PHE A 22 -44.22 7.21 -36.46
CA PHE A 22 -43.52 7.00 -37.73
C PHE A 22 -44.27 6.02 -38.63
N ARG A 23 -44.13 6.19 -39.94
CA ARG A 23 -44.76 5.30 -40.92
C ARG A 23 -44.06 3.94 -41.02
N ILE A 24 -44.87 2.90 -41.05
CA ILE A 24 -44.53 1.53 -41.48
C ILE A 24 -45.52 1.12 -42.58
N ASP A 25 -45.12 0.26 -43.52
CA ASP A 25 -46.02 -0.26 -44.56
C ASP A 25 -46.44 -1.72 -44.30
N ALA A 26 -45.78 -2.41 -43.36
CA ALA A 26 -46.11 -3.76 -42.96
C ALA A 26 -45.74 -4.02 -41.49
N GLU A 27 -46.42 -4.97 -40.85
CA GLU A 27 -46.16 -5.35 -39.45
C GLU A 27 -44.72 -5.81 -39.22
N THR A 28 -44.13 -6.46 -40.21
CA THR A 28 -42.74 -6.95 -40.18
C THR A 28 -41.69 -5.83 -40.15
N GLU A 29 -42.10 -4.59 -40.40
CA GLU A 29 -41.23 -3.41 -40.42
C GLU A 29 -41.17 -2.70 -39.06
N LEU A 30 -41.84 -3.23 -38.04
CA LEU A 30 -41.79 -2.75 -36.67
C LEU A 30 -41.08 -3.77 -35.78
N GLU A 31 -40.06 -3.32 -35.05
CA GLU A 31 -39.46 -4.08 -33.96
C GLU A 31 -39.85 -3.47 -32.63
N VAL A 32 -40.27 -4.33 -31.69
CA VAL A 32 -40.66 -3.92 -30.34
C VAL A 32 -39.68 -4.51 -29.34
N TYR A 33 -39.16 -3.68 -28.45
CA TYR A 33 -38.25 -4.06 -27.38
C TYR A 33 -38.84 -3.64 -26.04
N GLY A 34 -38.80 -4.56 -25.06
CA GLY A 34 -38.98 -4.23 -23.65
C GLY A 34 -37.61 -3.91 -23.04
N ILE A 35 -37.52 -2.82 -22.28
CA ILE A 35 -36.27 -2.36 -21.66
C ILE A 35 -36.42 -2.38 -20.15
N VAL A 36 -35.45 -2.99 -19.48
CA VAL A 36 -35.29 -2.97 -18.01
C VAL A 36 -34.17 -2.01 -17.64
N ASP A 37 -34.44 -1.11 -16.70
CA ASP A 37 -33.42 -0.30 -16.02
C ASP A 37 -32.87 -1.12 -14.83
N ASN A 38 -31.59 -1.48 -14.91
CA ASN A 38 -30.94 -2.31 -13.90
C ASN A 38 -30.60 -1.53 -12.61
N GLY A 39 -30.81 -0.21 -12.59
CA GLY A 39 -30.57 0.65 -11.42
C GLY A 39 -29.11 1.02 -11.17
N ASP A 40 -28.19 0.56 -12.02
CA ASP A 40 -26.75 0.89 -12.02
C ASP A 40 -26.35 1.81 -13.18
N GLY A 41 -27.34 2.33 -13.92
CA GLY A 41 -27.15 3.12 -15.13
C GLY A 41 -26.97 2.26 -16.39
N THR A 42 -27.13 0.94 -16.30
CA THR A 42 -27.23 0.04 -17.46
C THR A 42 -28.67 -0.32 -17.78
N GLU A 43 -28.95 -0.54 -19.08
CA GLU A 43 -30.26 -0.96 -19.56
C GLU A 43 -30.14 -2.27 -20.34
N THR A 44 -31.11 -3.16 -20.16
CA THR A 44 -31.20 -4.41 -20.93
C THR A 44 -32.41 -4.40 -21.84
N ALA A 45 -32.19 -4.48 -23.15
CA ALA A 45 -33.24 -4.53 -24.15
C ALA A 45 -33.54 -5.98 -24.56
N THR A 46 -34.81 -6.38 -24.51
CA THR A 46 -35.29 -7.69 -24.96
C THR A 46 -36.24 -7.52 -26.14
N LYS A 47 -35.93 -8.14 -27.28
CA LYS A 47 -36.82 -8.12 -28.45
C LYS A 47 -38.09 -8.93 -28.16
N LEU A 48 -39.24 -8.29 -28.26
CA LEU A 48 -40.55 -8.92 -28.08
C LEU A 48 -41.04 -9.41 -29.44
N THR A 49 -41.48 -10.66 -29.50
CA THR A 49 -41.98 -11.29 -30.73
C THR A 49 -43.43 -11.78 -30.62
N THR A 50 -44.00 -11.76 -29.41
CA THR A 50 -45.35 -12.23 -29.09
C THR A 50 -45.93 -11.42 -27.93
N GLY A 51 -47.25 -11.50 -27.69
CA GLY A 51 -47.92 -10.88 -26.53
C GLY A 51 -48.41 -9.45 -26.77
N PHE A 52 -48.34 -8.98 -28.02
CA PHE A 52 -48.89 -7.71 -28.45
C PHE A 52 -49.50 -7.84 -29.85
N SER A 53 -50.39 -6.91 -30.16
CA SER A 53 -50.96 -6.66 -31.47
C SER A 53 -50.61 -5.24 -31.90
N MET A 54 -50.71 -4.97 -33.20
CA MET A 54 -50.38 -3.65 -33.74
C MET A 54 -51.46 -3.17 -34.70
N SER A 55 -51.73 -1.87 -34.65
CA SER A 55 -52.63 -1.18 -35.56
C SER A 55 -51.88 0.03 -36.12
N PHE A 56 -51.91 0.22 -37.43
CA PHE A 56 -51.25 1.36 -38.07
C PHE A 56 -52.02 1.77 -39.31
N ASP A 57 -51.91 3.05 -39.66
CA ASP A 57 -52.39 3.56 -40.94
C ASP A 57 -51.18 3.97 -41.78
N THR A 58 -51.10 3.43 -42.99
CA THR A 58 -50.08 3.81 -43.98
C THR A 58 -50.19 5.27 -44.44
N ALA A 59 -51.32 5.95 -44.18
CA ALA A 59 -51.55 7.34 -44.54
C ALA A 59 -51.08 8.36 -43.48
N ASP A 60 -51.26 8.06 -42.18
CA ASP A 60 -51.13 9.07 -41.10
C ASP A 60 -49.77 9.05 -40.37
N GLU A 61 -48.83 8.22 -40.79
CA GLU A 61 -47.48 8.11 -40.19
C GLU A 61 -47.51 7.88 -38.68
N GLU A 62 -48.50 7.11 -38.23
CA GLU A 62 -48.79 6.80 -36.83
C GLU A 62 -49.27 5.35 -36.71
N GLY A 63 -49.08 4.80 -35.52
CA GLY A 63 -49.68 3.53 -35.16
C GLY A 63 -49.57 3.28 -33.67
N THR A 64 -50.14 2.15 -33.26
CA THR A 64 -50.33 1.80 -31.87
C THR A 64 -50.00 0.33 -31.67
N VAL A 65 -49.13 0.05 -30.71
CA VAL A 65 -48.88 -1.29 -30.16
C VAL A 65 -49.79 -1.48 -28.95
N THR A 66 -50.52 -2.61 -28.92
CA THR A 66 -51.41 -2.98 -27.81
C THR A 66 -51.04 -4.36 -27.26
N PHE A 67 -50.64 -4.42 -25.99
CA PHE A 67 -50.34 -5.67 -25.30
C PHE A 67 -51.60 -6.40 -24.84
N ASP A 68 -51.55 -7.74 -24.80
CA ASP A 68 -52.64 -8.59 -24.32
C ASP A 68 -52.91 -8.40 -22.81
N ALA A 69 -51.86 -8.05 -22.06
CA ALA A 69 -51.87 -7.69 -20.65
C ALA A 69 -50.76 -6.66 -20.37
N GLU A 70 -50.94 -5.84 -19.33
CA GLU A 70 -49.94 -4.84 -18.93
C GLU A 70 -48.59 -5.52 -18.62
N PRO A 71 -47.50 -5.18 -19.35
CA PRO A 71 -46.18 -5.74 -19.08
C PRO A 71 -45.64 -5.19 -17.76
N THR A 72 -45.26 -6.07 -16.84
CA THR A 72 -44.67 -5.70 -15.54
C THR A 72 -43.16 -5.91 -15.45
N ASP A 73 -42.59 -6.60 -16.44
CA ASP A 73 -41.18 -7.00 -16.43
C ASP A 73 -40.25 -5.93 -17.03
N TYR A 74 -40.81 -4.85 -17.57
CA TYR A 74 -40.07 -3.81 -18.30
C TYR A 74 -40.46 -2.41 -17.80
N ASP A 75 -39.48 -1.52 -17.73
CA ASP A 75 -39.67 -0.13 -17.34
C ASP A 75 -40.01 0.77 -18.54
N TYR A 76 -39.53 0.40 -19.74
CA TYR A 76 -39.80 1.14 -20.97
C TYR A 76 -40.13 0.21 -22.14
N ILE A 77 -40.83 0.76 -23.12
CA ILE A 77 -40.99 0.20 -24.46
C ILE A 77 -40.20 1.02 -25.46
N LEU A 78 -39.51 0.34 -26.37
CA LEU A 78 -38.89 0.91 -27.56
C LEU A 78 -39.51 0.29 -28.80
N MET A 79 -40.11 1.13 -29.63
CA MET A 79 -40.63 0.78 -30.95
C MET A 79 -39.67 1.35 -32.00
N LEU A 80 -39.12 0.48 -32.85
CA LEU A 80 -38.09 0.82 -33.84
C LEU A 80 -38.54 0.37 -35.23
N ARG A 81 -38.44 1.27 -36.22
CA ARG A 81 -38.69 0.92 -37.61
C ARG A 81 -37.50 0.15 -38.20
N ASN A 82 -37.81 -0.92 -38.92
CA ASN A 82 -36.86 -1.76 -39.63
C ASN A 82 -37.34 -2.04 -41.07
N LYS A 83 -37.12 -1.06 -41.96
CA LYS A 83 -37.44 -1.19 -43.38
C LYS A 83 -36.35 -2.02 -44.09
N PRO A 84 -36.70 -3.06 -44.87
CA PRO A 84 -35.72 -3.77 -45.69
C PRO A 84 -35.01 -2.84 -46.67
N TYR A 85 -33.70 -3.02 -46.86
CA TYR A 85 -32.86 -2.25 -47.79
C TYR A 85 -32.96 -2.77 -49.23
N GLU A 86 -34.19 -2.94 -49.71
CA GLU A 86 -34.49 -3.45 -51.06
C GLU A 86 -35.38 -2.47 -51.83
N GLN A 87 -35.20 -2.43 -53.15
CA GLN A 87 -36.12 -1.74 -54.05
C GLN A 87 -37.18 -2.73 -54.53
N ALA A 88 -38.38 -2.68 -53.95
CA ALA A 88 -39.47 -3.59 -54.30
C ALA A 88 -40.24 -3.20 -55.58
N VAL A 89 -40.20 -1.93 -55.98
CA VAL A 89 -40.95 -1.43 -57.15
C VAL A 89 -40.12 -1.58 -58.43
N ASP A 90 -40.61 -2.41 -59.34
CA ASP A 90 -40.07 -2.55 -60.70
C ASP A 90 -40.73 -1.53 -61.63
N VAL A 91 -39.91 -0.66 -62.26
CA VAL A 91 -40.39 0.40 -63.14
C VAL A 91 -40.28 -0.06 -64.59
N PRO A 92 -41.39 -0.14 -65.35
CA PRO A 92 -41.36 -0.70 -66.70
C PRO A 92 -40.61 0.19 -67.69
N ILE A 93 -39.82 -0.43 -68.57
CA ILE A 93 -39.12 0.26 -69.66
C ILE A 93 -40.11 0.51 -70.81
N ARG A 94 -40.21 1.76 -71.29
CA ARG A 94 -41.03 2.16 -72.46
C ARG A 94 -42.53 1.85 -72.32
N GLY A 95 -43.10 2.13 -71.15
CA GLY A 95 -44.54 2.12 -70.88
C GLY A 95 -44.95 3.25 -69.94
N GLY A 96 -46.26 3.43 -69.73
CA GLY A 96 -46.75 4.29 -68.63
C GLY A 96 -46.48 3.60 -67.29
N PHE A 97 -46.03 4.37 -66.30
CA PHE A 97 -45.88 3.91 -64.92
C PHE A 97 -46.92 4.59 -64.02
N SER A 98 -47.21 3.96 -62.88
CA SER A 98 -48.10 4.52 -61.87
C SER A 98 -47.35 5.56 -61.03
N GLU A 99 -47.86 6.79 -60.99
CA GLU A 99 -47.30 7.85 -60.13
C GLU A 99 -47.31 7.43 -58.65
N ALA A 100 -48.31 6.65 -58.22
CA ALA A 100 -48.41 6.14 -56.85
C ALA A 100 -47.30 5.12 -56.51
N ASP A 101 -46.84 4.34 -57.49
CA ASP A 101 -45.76 3.37 -57.26
C ASP A 101 -44.39 4.08 -57.18
N ILE A 102 -44.22 5.16 -57.95
CA ILE A 102 -43.03 6.02 -57.85
C ILE A 102 -43.01 6.74 -56.49
N GLU A 103 -44.12 7.34 -56.06
CA GLU A 103 -44.20 8.00 -54.75
C GLU A 103 -43.91 7.02 -53.62
N ARG A 104 -44.46 5.80 -53.66
CA ARG A 104 -44.18 4.76 -52.65
C ARG A 104 -42.70 4.36 -52.64
N ALA A 105 -42.07 4.26 -53.82
CA ALA A 105 -40.65 3.96 -53.92
C ALA A 105 -39.78 5.08 -53.34
N LEU A 106 -40.13 6.34 -53.59
CA LEU A 106 -39.43 7.51 -53.04
C LEU A 106 -39.61 7.62 -51.52
N ASP A 107 -40.82 7.41 -51.01
CA ASP A 107 -41.11 7.36 -49.57
C ASP A 107 -40.28 6.24 -48.89
N ALA A 108 -40.22 5.04 -49.48
CA ALA A 108 -39.43 3.93 -48.94
C ALA A 108 -37.93 4.23 -48.92
N LEU A 109 -37.39 4.88 -49.95
CA LEU A 109 -35.99 5.33 -49.97
C LEU A 109 -35.72 6.38 -48.87
N CYS A 110 -36.64 7.32 -48.68
CA CYS A 110 -36.53 8.32 -47.60
C CYS A 110 -36.46 7.65 -46.23
N ILE A 111 -37.32 6.65 -45.99
CA ILE A 111 -37.33 5.84 -44.76
C ILE A 111 -35.99 5.11 -44.58
N GLN A 112 -35.49 4.42 -45.61
CA GLN A 112 -34.21 3.71 -45.55
C GLN A 112 -33.04 4.66 -45.23
N ILE A 113 -33.05 5.88 -45.79
CA ILE A 113 -32.04 6.91 -45.50
C ILE A 113 -32.14 7.39 -44.05
N GLN A 114 -33.35 7.63 -43.53
CA GLN A 114 -33.56 8.00 -42.13
C GLN A 114 -33.04 6.90 -41.19
N GLN A 115 -33.31 5.63 -41.50
CA GLN A 115 -32.81 4.50 -40.74
C GLN A 115 -31.28 4.40 -40.78
N LEU A 116 -30.65 4.57 -41.94
CA LEU A 116 -29.18 4.60 -42.06
C LEU A 116 -28.56 5.77 -41.29
N LYS A 117 -29.21 6.94 -41.32
CA LYS A 117 -28.78 8.10 -40.54
C LYS A 117 -28.80 7.77 -39.05
N GLU A 118 -29.87 7.15 -38.54
CA GLU A 118 -29.95 6.75 -37.14
C GLU A 118 -28.84 5.75 -36.79
N ILE A 119 -28.68 4.66 -37.56
CA ILE A 119 -27.61 3.68 -37.34
C ILE A 119 -26.25 4.38 -37.28
N THR A 120 -25.98 5.27 -38.23
CA THR A 120 -24.71 6.02 -38.29
C THR A 120 -24.53 6.96 -37.11
N ASP A 121 -25.60 7.51 -36.53
CA ASP A 121 -25.54 8.36 -35.34
C ASP A 121 -25.17 7.59 -34.06
N TYR A 122 -25.42 6.27 -34.04
CA TYR A 122 -24.98 5.36 -32.96
C TYR A 122 -23.63 4.69 -33.22
N CYS A 123 -23.05 4.82 -34.41
CA CYS A 123 -21.72 4.27 -34.68
C CYS A 123 -20.59 5.12 -34.07
N VAL A 124 -19.46 4.48 -33.79
CA VAL A 124 -18.20 5.17 -33.50
C VAL A 124 -17.69 5.83 -34.78
N LYS A 125 -17.46 7.16 -34.74
CA LYS A 125 -17.05 7.96 -35.89
C LYS A 125 -15.56 8.32 -35.78
N LEU A 126 -14.82 8.13 -36.87
CA LEU A 126 -13.48 8.71 -37.03
C LEU A 126 -13.61 10.19 -37.43
N ASP A 127 -12.70 11.02 -36.95
CA ASP A 127 -12.65 12.45 -37.32
C ASP A 127 -12.43 12.62 -38.83
N LEU A 128 -13.22 13.49 -39.47
CA LEU A 128 -13.19 13.76 -40.90
C LEU A 128 -11.84 14.30 -41.41
N THR A 129 -11.06 14.92 -40.52
CA THR A 129 -9.73 15.45 -40.84
C THR A 129 -8.65 14.37 -40.94
N LYS A 130 -8.99 13.12 -40.57
CA LYS A 130 -8.08 11.98 -40.62
C LYS A 130 -8.28 11.19 -41.90
N GLU A 131 -7.20 10.57 -42.37
CA GLU A 131 -7.31 9.57 -43.41
C GLU A 131 -8.14 8.39 -42.90
N GLN A 132 -8.91 7.78 -43.80
CA GLN A 132 -9.71 6.61 -43.46
C GLN A 132 -8.78 5.49 -42.95
N LEU A 133 -8.97 5.09 -41.70
CA LEU A 133 -8.27 3.96 -41.10
C LEU A 133 -9.14 2.71 -41.24
N ASP A 134 -8.50 1.57 -41.54
CA ASP A 134 -9.15 0.25 -41.52
C ASP A 134 -9.19 -0.27 -40.08
N ILE A 135 -10.04 0.36 -39.25
CA ILE A 135 -10.21 -0.02 -37.86
C ILE A 135 -11.27 -1.11 -37.79
N VAL A 136 -10.84 -2.30 -37.36
CA VAL A 136 -11.73 -3.41 -37.02
C VAL A 136 -11.81 -3.52 -35.51
N LEU A 137 -13.02 -3.54 -34.96
CA LEU A 137 -13.22 -3.85 -33.53
C LEU A 137 -12.72 -5.27 -33.26
N PRO A 138 -11.81 -5.47 -32.28
CA PRO A 138 -11.32 -6.79 -31.93
C PRO A 138 -12.45 -7.65 -31.34
N THR A 139 -12.28 -8.97 -31.36
CA THR A 139 -13.22 -9.87 -30.68
C THR A 139 -13.24 -9.55 -29.19
N PRO A 140 -14.39 -9.32 -28.56
CA PRO A 140 -14.45 -9.00 -27.14
C PRO A 140 -13.85 -10.12 -26.28
N GLU A 141 -13.02 -9.73 -25.32
CA GLU A 141 -12.45 -10.61 -24.30
C GLU A 141 -12.86 -10.11 -22.91
N ASP A 142 -13.45 -10.98 -22.11
CA ASP A 142 -13.96 -10.63 -20.78
C ASP A 142 -12.84 -10.11 -19.87
N GLY A 143 -13.08 -8.98 -19.20
CA GLY A 143 -12.12 -8.37 -18.30
C GLY A 143 -11.01 -7.56 -18.99
N HIS A 144 -10.96 -7.52 -20.32
CA HIS A 144 -10.01 -6.69 -21.07
C HIS A 144 -10.65 -5.38 -21.53
N ALA A 145 -9.85 -4.32 -21.59
CA ALA A 145 -10.27 -3.01 -22.10
C ALA A 145 -9.91 -2.86 -23.58
N LEU A 146 -10.68 -2.07 -24.33
CA LEU A 146 -10.29 -1.67 -25.68
C LEU A 146 -9.21 -0.58 -25.61
N VAL A 147 -8.08 -0.82 -26.27
CA VAL A 147 -6.93 0.09 -26.31
C VAL A 147 -6.41 0.25 -27.74
N TRP A 148 -5.69 1.35 -27.99
CA TRP A 148 -4.85 1.47 -29.17
C TRP A 148 -3.56 0.69 -28.95
N ASP A 149 -3.16 -0.09 -29.95
CA ASP A 149 -2.00 -0.98 -29.88
C ASP A 149 -0.65 -0.25 -29.69
N GLY A 150 -0.60 1.05 -30.03
CA GLY A 150 0.57 1.91 -29.94
C GLY A 150 1.62 1.65 -31.03
N THR A 151 1.35 0.80 -32.03
CA THR A 151 2.30 0.46 -33.09
C THR A 151 1.79 0.91 -34.44
N ASP A 152 0.62 0.41 -34.86
CA ASP A 152 0.02 0.72 -36.15
C ASP A 152 -1.28 1.54 -36.04
N GLY A 153 -1.73 1.81 -34.81
CA GLY A 153 -2.96 2.57 -34.55
C GLY A 153 -4.21 1.72 -34.72
N THR A 154 -4.11 0.39 -34.67
CA THR A 154 -5.26 -0.51 -34.60
C THR A 154 -5.82 -0.61 -33.19
N MET A 155 -7.09 -1.00 -33.08
CA MET A 155 -7.73 -1.31 -31.81
C MET A 155 -7.44 -2.75 -31.42
N ALA A 156 -7.07 -2.97 -30.16
CA ALA A 156 -6.83 -4.28 -29.58
C ALA A 156 -7.41 -4.35 -28.16
N ASN A 157 -7.60 -5.56 -27.64
CA ASN A 157 -7.82 -5.78 -26.22
C ASN A 157 -6.54 -5.44 -25.44
N SER A 158 -6.67 -4.94 -24.21
CA SER A 158 -5.56 -4.64 -23.32
C SER A 158 -4.73 -5.90 -23.08
N LYS A 159 -3.42 -5.75 -22.91
CA LYS A 159 -2.53 -6.91 -22.69
C LYS A 159 -2.84 -7.64 -21.38
N GLU A 160 -3.07 -6.87 -20.33
CA GLU A 160 -3.45 -7.36 -19.02
C GLU A 160 -4.97 -7.25 -18.87
N SER A 161 -5.58 -8.23 -18.20
CA SER A 161 -6.97 -8.13 -17.78
C SER A 161 -7.09 -7.24 -16.53
N LEU A 162 -8.30 -6.80 -16.22
CA LEU A 162 -8.58 -6.09 -14.97
C LEU A 162 -8.17 -6.93 -13.75
N ALA A 163 -8.40 -8.25 -13.79
CA ALA A 163 -8.05 -9.15 -12.70
C ALA A 163 -6.52 -9.26 -12.50
N ASP A 164 -5.74 -9.27 -13.58
CA ASP A 164 -4.27 -9.29 -13.51
C ASP A 164 -3.74 -7.99 -12.89
N ILE A 165 -4.33 -6.85 -13.27
CA ILE A 165 -3.96 -5.54 -12.72
C ILE A 165 -4.30 -5.47 -11.22
N GLU A 166 -5.49 -5.94 -10.82
CA GLU A 166 -5.91 -5.98 -9.42
C GLU A 166 -4.98 -6.86 -8.58
N ALA A 167 -4.60 -8.05 -9.08
CA ALA A 167 -3.65 -8.93 -8.40
C ALA A 167 -2.27 -8.29 -8.25
N ALA A 168 -1.76 -7.61 -9.29
CA ALA A 168 -0.48 -6.91 -9.23
C ALA A 168 -0.48 -5.74 -8.22
N VAL A 169 -1.60 -5.04 -8.09
CA VAL A 169 -1.77 -3.97 -7.08
C VAL A 169 -1.78 -4.57 -5.67
N GLU A 170 -2.47 -5.69 -5.46
CA GLU A 170 -2.48 -6.38 -4.16
C GLU A 170 -1.07 -6.86 -3.75
N ASP A 171 -0.33 -7.47 -4.67
CA ASP A 171 1.06 -7.89 -4.45
C ASP A 171 1.97 -6.70 -4.07
N LEU A 172 1.76 -5.54 -4.71
CA LEU A 172 2.50 -4.32 -4.40
C LEU A 172 2.18 -3.82 -2.99
N ASP A 173 0.92 -3.80 -2.59
CA ASP A 173 0.48 -3.36 -1.26
C ASP A 173 1.04 -4.28 -0.16
N GLN A 174 1.09 -5.59 -0.41
CA GLN A 174 1.73 -6.56 0.49
C GLN A 174 3.23 -6.28 0.63
N ALA A 175 3.93 -6.02 -0.48
CA ALA A 175 5.35 -5.71 -0.47
C ALA A 175 5.67 -4.40 0.28
N VAL A 176 4.85 -3.36 0.09
CA VAL A 176 4.98 -2.07 0.80
C VAL A 176 4.78 -2.28 2.31
N THR A 177 3.77 -3.05 2.70
CA THR A 177 3.51 -3.36 4.11
C THR A 177 4.69 -4.09 4.76
N ALA A 178 5.27 -5.08 4.07
CA ALA A 178 6.44 -5.81 4.55
C ALA A 178 7.67 -4.89 4.71
N ALA A 179 7.90 -3.97 3.77
CA ALA A 179 9.00 -3.01 3.84
C ALA A 179 8.85 -2.05 5.03
N GLN A 180 7.64 -1.53 5.28
CA GLN A 180 7.36 -0.66 6.43
C GLN A 180 7.58 -1.39 7.77
N ALA A 181 7.16 -2.65 7.87
CA ALA A 181 7.40 -3.46 9.06
C ALA A 181 8.90 -3.70 9.31
N ALA A 182 9.68 -3.96 8.26
CA ALA A 182 11.12 -4.11 8.34
C ALA A 182 11.82 -2.82 8.80
N GLN A 183 11.39 -1.65 8.29
CA GLN A 183 11.89 -0.35 8.72
C GLN A 183 11.62 -0.11 10.21
N ALA A 184 10.38 -0.33 10.67
CA ALA A 184 10.03 -0.16 12.07
C ALA A 184 10.85 -1.08 13.00
N ALA A 185 11.11 -2.33 12.58
CA ALA A 185 11.97 -3.25 13.32
C ALA A 185 13.42 -2.76 13.40
N ALA A 186 13.96 -2.16 12.33
CA ALA A 186 15.31 -1.60 12.31
C ALA A 186 15.43 -0.38 13.25
N GLU A 187 14.44 0.51 13.26
CA GLU A 187 14.38 1.67 14.16
C GLU A 187 14.34 1.25 15.64
N LEU A 188 13.54 0.23 15.97
CA LEU A 188 13.51 -0.35 17.33
C LEU A 188 14.85 -0.98 17.73
N ALA A 189 15.51 -1.69 16.81
CA ALA A 189 16.81 -2.28 17.07
C ALA A 189 17.90 -1.22 17.30
N GLN A 190 17.86 -0.11 16.55
CA GLN A 190 18.77 1.01 16.75
C GLN A 190 18.55 1.68 18.11
N ALA A 191 17.30 1.98 18.48
CA ALA A 191 16.97 2.57 19.78
C ALA A 191 17.47 1.70 20.94
N ALA A 192 17.29 0.37 20.86
CA ALA A 192 17.78 -0.56 21.87
C ALA A 192 19.32 -0.59 21.94
N ALA A 193 20.01 -0.44 20.80
CA ALA A 193 21.48 -0.38 20.78
C ALA A 193 22.02 0.92 21.40
N GLU A 194 21.35 2.05 21.16
CA GLU A 194 21.69 3.35 21.76
C GLU A 194 21.49 3.33 23.29
N GLU A 195 20.37 2.79 23.77
CA GLU A 195 20.10 2.64 25.21
C GLU A 195 21.18 1.80 25.92
N ALA A 196 21.64 0.71 25.29
CA ALA A 196 22.70 -0.13 25.83
C ALA A 196 24.06 0.58 25.94
N ALA A 197 24.32 1.60 25.12
CA ALA A 197 25.58 2.33 25.12
C ALA A 197 25.64 3.44 26.19
N GLU A 198 24.50 3.95 26.66
CA GLU A 198 24.43 5.21 27.42
C GLU A 198 24.57 5.07 28.95
N THR A 199 24.77 3.87 29.50
CA THR A 199 24.84 3.67 30.97
C THR A 199 26.24 3.97 31.55
N GLU A 200 26.82 5.15 31.31
CA GLU A 200 27.98 5.63 32.07
C GLU A 200 27.52 6.26 33.38
N ASN A 201 27.72 5.57 34.50
CA ASN A 201 27.36 6.09 35.83
C ASN A 201 28.61 6.20 36.72
N THR A 202 29.00 7.43 37.08
CA THR A 202 30.13 7.71 37.97
C THR A 202 29.67 8.08 39.37
N VAL A 203 30.07 7.31 40.38
CA VAL A 203 29.66 7.47 41.79
C VAL A 203 30.89 7.59 42.69
N ASP A 204 30.84 8.51 43.66
CA ASP A 204 31.78 8.55 44.77
C ASP A 204 31.46 7.44 45.79
N TYR A 205 32.34 6.45 45.88
CA TYR A 205 32.22 5.30 46.77
C TYR A 205 33.10 5.42 48.03
N SER A 206 33.74 6.58 48.24
CA SER A 206 34.72 6.78 49.33
C SER A 206 34.13 6.58 50.73
N ASN A 207 32.86 6.92 50.92
CA ASN A 207 32.17 6.80 52.21
C ASN A 207 31.47 5.46 52.41
N THR A 208 31.15 4.77 51.31
CA THR A 208 30.53 3.45 51.34
C THR A 208 31.57 2.33 51.49
N SER A 209 32.77 2.54 50.95
CA SER A 209 33.85 1.55 51.02
C SER A 209 34.32 1.29 52.45
N THR A 210 34.45 0.01 52.81
CA THR A 210 35.13 -0.41 54.03
C THR A 210 36.62 -0.44 53.77
N ILE A 211 37.35 0.55 54.29
CA ILE A 211 38.79 0.70 54.08
C ILE A 211 39.55 0.31 55.35
N THR A 212 40.57 -0.53 55.20
CA THR A 212 41.45 -0.97 56.30
C THR A 212 42.93 -0.84 55.90
N GLY A 213 43.80 -0.66 56.89
CA GLY A 213 45.23 -0.39 56.67
C GLY A 213 45.71 0.96 57.19
N TRP A 214 44.77 1.85 57.52
CA TRP A 214 45.01 3.18 58.06
C TRP A 214 44.34 3.34 59.42
N SER A 215 44.96 4.11 60.30
CA SER A 215 44.37 4.54 61.58
C SER A 215 43.66 5.89 61.46
N SER A 216 44.04 6.70 60.47
CA SER A 216 43.38 7.96 60.09
C SER A 216 43.64 8.26 58.62
N PHE A 217 42.79 9.08 58.00
CA PHE A 217 42.91 9.47 56.59
C PHE A 217 43.20 10.97 56.47
N SER A 218 44.20 11.33 55.68
CA SER A 218 44.37 12.69 55.16
C SER A 218 43.62 12.89 53.85
N THR A 219 43.47 11.82 53.05
CA THR A 219 42.67 11.81 51.83
C THR A 219 42.09 10.43 51.60
N LYS A 220 40.82 10.37 51.18
CA LYS A 220 40.09 9.14 50.94
C LYS A 220 39.16 9.34 49.74
N LEU A 221 39.60 8.90 48.57
CA LEU A 221 38.86 9.01 47.31
C LEU A 221 38.78 7.65 46.63
N ILE A 222 37.57 7.19 46.30
CA ILE A 222 37.27 5.99 45.53
C ILE A 222 36.09 6.35 44.62
N TRP A 223 36.35 6.50 43.32
CA TRP A 223 35.34 6.77 42.30
C TRP A 223 35.12 5.52 41.46
N ILE A 224 33.86 5.18 41.22
CA ILE A 224 33.46 4.04 40.40
C ILE A 224 32.70 4.57 39.18
N THR A 225 33.25 4.36 37.99
CA THR A 225 32.54 4.56 36.72
C THR A 225 32.07 3.19 36.21
N SER A 226 30.77 3.04 36.05
CA SER A 226 30.13 1.84 35.52
C SER A 226 29.85 2.05 34.03
N ILE A 227 30.22 1.08 33.19
CA ILE A 227 29.89 1.05 31.76
C ILE A 227 29.39 -0.36 31.47
N GLY A 228 28.07 -0.56 31.46
CA GLY A 228 27.47 -1.89 31.46
C GLY A 228 27.99 -2.76 32.62
N LYS A 229 28.63 -3.90 32.31
CA LYS A 229 29.25 -4.80 33.30
C LYS A 229 30.69 -4.40 33.70
N LEU A 230 31.29 -3.44 33.02
CA LEU A 230 32.63 -2.94 33.35
C LEU A 230 32.55 -1.97 34.53
N ARG A 231 33.55 -2.02 35.40
CA ARG A 231 33.77 -1.08 36.51
C ARG A 231 35.18 -0.52 36.39
N ILE A 232 35.29 0.80 36.33
CA ILE A 232 36.55 1.54 36.39
C ILE A 232 36.62 2.19 37.77
N VAL A 233 37.56 1.73 38.59
CA VAL A 233 37.77 2.18 39.97
C VAL A 233 38.99 3.06 40.03
N ARG A 234 38.81 4.36 40.25
CA ARG A 234 39.90 5.29 40.51
C ARG A 234 40.00 5.53 42.01
N PHE A 235 41.16 5.26 42.59
CA PHE A 235 41.37 5.40 44.02
C PHE A 235 42.61 6.24 44.36
N TYR A 236 42.50 7.01 45.43
CA TYR A 236 43.58 7.74 46.08
C TYR A 236 43.31 7.71 47.59
N ILE A 237 44.14 6.99 48.34
CA ILE A 237 44.00 6.85 49.78
C ILE A 237 45.33 7.17 50.44
N GLU A 238 45.33 8.15 51.35
CA GLU A 238 46.52 8.58 52.10
C GLU A 238 46.15 8.81 53.56
N GLY A 239 47.08 8.48 54.47
CA GLY A 239 46.92 8.74 55.89
C GLY A 239 47.98 8.06 56.74
N THR A 240 47.70 7.90 58.03
CA THR A 240 48.61 7.23 58.96
C THR A 240 48.40 5.72 58.88
N SER A 241 49.48 4.96 58.67
CA SER A 241 49.46 3.50 58.64
C SER A 241 49.11 2.95 60.02
N GLY A 242 48.14 2.03 60.07
CA GLY A 242 47.76 1.33 61.31
C GLY A 242 47.91 -0.20 61.24
N ASN A 243 48.24 -0.75 60.07
CA ASN A 243 48.31 -2.19 59.85
C ASN A 243 49.22 -2.52 58.65
N ALA A 244 49.78 -3.73 58.63
CA ALA A 244 50.57 -4.27 57.54
C ALA A 244 49.74 -4.69 56.31
N THR A 245 48.42 -4.84 56.47
CA THR A 245 47.47 -5.14 55.38
C THR A 245 46.70 -3.89 54.98
N THR A 246 46.52 -3.69 53.67
CA THR A 246 45.85 -2.51 53.10
C THR A 246 44.81 -2.97 52.09
N ARG A 247 43.53 -2.62 52.30
CA ARG A 247 42.42 -3.07 51.45
C ARG A 247 41.22 -2.13 51.52
N PHE A 248 40.40 -2.13 50.48
CA PHE A 248 39.12 -1.42 50.41
C PHE A 248 38.08 -2.23 49.65
N THR A 249 36.79 -1.95 49.87
CA THR A 249 35.69 -2.64 49.16
C THR A 249 35.19 -1.85 47.95
N VAL A 250 34.70 -2.56 46.95
CA VAL A 250 33.97 -2.05 45.78
C VAL A 250 32.52 -2.55 45.82
N PRO A 251 31.56 -1.91 45.10
CA PRO A 251 30.14 -2.24 45.21
C PRO A 251 29.79 -3.65 44.75
N ASP A 252 30.40 -4.12 43.66
CA ASP A 252 30.06 -5.38 43.01
C ASP A 252 31.23 -6.37 43.07
N ALA A 253 30.91 -7.66 43.08
CA ALA A 253 31.94 -8.69 43.01
C ALA A 253 32.58 -8.73 41.62
N ALA A 254 33.89 -8.95 41.56
CA ALA A 254 34.53 -9.24 40.28
C ALA A 254 33.98 -10.54 39.68
N SER A 255 33.82 -10.54 38.36
CA SER A 255 33.21 -11.63 37.60
C SER A 255 33.84 -12.97 37.95
N SER A 256 33.00 -13.96 38.21
CA SER A 256 33.43 -15.34 38.43
C SER A 256 33.81 -16.07 37.13
N VAL A 257 33.49 -15.47 35.98
CA VAL A 257 33.75 -16.02 34.64
C VAL A 257 34.95 -15.35 33.97
N LEU A 258 35.05 -14.01 34.03
CA LEU A 258 36.08 -13.24 33.33
C LEU A 258 37.39 -13.06 34.12
N GLY A 259 37.42 -13.41 35.41
CA GLY A 259 38.63 -13.33 36.22
C GLY A 259 38.65 -12.14 37.20
N GLY A 260 39.53 -12.24 38.21
CA GLY A 260 39.95 -11.09 38.99
C GLY A 260 40.76 -10.10 38.16
N ALA A 261 41.04 -8.91 38.70
CA ALA A 261 41.80 -7.87 38.01
C ALA A 261 42.98 -7.38 38.85
N ASN A 262 44.06 -6.97 38.16
CA ASN A 262 45.24 -6.38 38.75
C ASN A 262 45.45 -4.98 38.18
N ALA A 263 45.91 -4.06 39.02
CA ALA A 263 46.24 -2.69 38.66
C ALA A 263 47.60 -2.31 39.21
N MET A 264 48.41 -1.68 38.37
CA MET A 264 49.61 -0.98 38.84
C MET A 264 49.18 0.22 39.71
N ALA A 265 49.90 0.46 40.79
CA ALA A 265 49.63 1.54 41.72
C ALA A 265 50.90 2.33 42.03
N ARG A 266 50.72 3.58 42.46
CA ARG A 266 51.75 4.38 43.11
C ARG A 266 51.58 4.27 44.62
N ALA A 267 52.67 4.08 45.35
CA ALA A 267 52.64 3.86 46.80
C ALA A 267 53.70 4.65 47.58
N LYS A 268 53.39 4.96 48.85
CA LYS A 268 54.31 5.47 49.87
C LYS A 268 54.20 4.57 51.10
N ASP A 269 55.30 4.06 51.61
CA ASP A 269 55.36 3.27 52.84
C ASP A 269 56.23 3.98 53.87
N ASN A 270 55.72 4.11 55.10
CA ASN A 270 56.39 4.80 56.21
C ASN A 270 56.94 6.20 55.86
N GLY A 271 56.23 6.98 55.03
CA GLY A 271 56.62 8.33 54.65
C GLY A 271 57.49 8.45 53.38
N SER A 272 58.00 7.34 52.84
CA SER A 272 58.84 7.34 51.63
C SER A 272 58.14 6.67 50.45
N PHE A 273 58.33 7.20 49.24
CA PHE A 273 57.84 6.53 48.03
C PHE A 273 58.55 5.19 47.86
N VAL A 274 57.80 4.20 47.38
CA VAL A 274 58.35 2.86 47.14
C VAL A 274 59.03 2.86 45.77
N ASP A 275 60.27 2.37 45.69
CA ASP A 275 61.07 2.32 44.46
C ASP A 275 60.69 1.13 43.55
N THR A 276 59.90 0.19 44.07
CA THR A 276 59.32 -0.93 43.32
C THR A 276 57.87 -0.66 42.95
N LEU A 277 57.42 -1.29 41.86
CA LEU A 277 56.05 -1.18 41.40
C LEU A 277 55.06 -1.76 42.43
N ALA A 278 54.23 -0.90 43.02
CA ALA A 278 53.10 -1.33 43.83
C ALA A 278 51.95 -1.83 42.94
N PHE A 279 51.10 -2.69 43.48
CA PHE A 279 49.91 -3.16 42.78
C PHE A 279 48.72 -3.31 43.72
N CYS A 280 47.53 -3.21 43.14
CA CYS A 280 46.28 -3.58 43.79
C CYS A 280 45.58 -4.66 42.97
N GLN A 281 44.93 -5.60 43.64
CA GLN A 281 44.21 -6.70 42.98
C GLN A 281 42.83 -6.91 43.59
N ILE A 282 41.90 -7.38 42.76
CA ILE A 282 40.62 -7.94 43.17
C ILE A 282 40.57 -9.39 42.70
N SER A 283 40.31 -10.32 43.61
CA SER A 283 40.20 -11.73 43.28
C SER A 283 38.87 -12.07 42.61
N LEU A 284 38.83 -13.19 41.90
CA LEU A 284 37.62 -13.75 41.31
C LEU A 284 36.48 -13.82 42.34
N GLY A 285 35.28 -13.32 42.01
CA GLY A 285 34.11 -13.36 42.89
C GLY A 285 34.20 -12.49 44.15
N ALA A 286 35.24 -11.66 44.29
CA ALA A 286 35.45 -10.84 45.49
C ALA A 286 35.01 -9.39 45.27
N THR A 287 34.58 -8.73 46.34
CA THR A 287 34.34 -7.27 46.40
C THR A 287 35.51 -6.51 47.03
N LEU A 288 36.60 -7.21 47.35
CA LEU A 288 37.71 -6.67 48.13
C LEU A 288 38.92 -6.42 47.23
N VAL A 289 39.36 -5.17 47.18
CA VAL A 289 40.61 -4.78 46.55
C VAL A 289 41.72 -4.77 47.59
N ALA A 290 42.71 -5.64 47.42
CA ALA A 290 43.92 -5.68 48.25
C ALA A 290 45.04 -4.90 47.58
N CYS A 291 45.73 -4.04 48.32
CA CYS A 291 46.84 -3.23 47.82
C CYS A 291 48.15 -3.61 48.51
N PHE A 292 49.21 -3.75 47.72
CA PHE A 292 50.54 -4.17 48.15
C PHE A 292 51.58 -3.13 47.75
N LYS A 293 52.65 -3.03 48.54
CA LYS A 293 53.70 -2.05 48.30
C LYS A 293 54.61 -2.43 47.12
N ASP A 294 54.62 -3.69 46.73
CA ASP A 294 55.45 -4.24 45.64
C ASP A 294 54.73 -5.39 44.93
N SER A 295 55.22 -5.77 43.75
CA SER A 295 54.67 -6.84 42.91
C SER A 295 54.82 -8.25 43.51
N SER A 296 55.55 -8.40 44.62
CA SER A 296 55.71 -9.67 45.35
C SER A 296 54.73 -9.79 46.52
N ALA A 297 53.70 -8.95 46.55
CA ALA A 297 52.70 -8.88 47.61
C ALA A 297 53.27 -8.53 48.99
N GLY A 298 54.30 -7.68 49.02
CA GLY A 298 54.97 -7.25 50.24
C GLY A 298 54.05 -6.55 51.24
N ALA A 299 54.27 -6.86 52.52
CA ALA A 299 53.53 -6.29 53.65
C ALA A 299 53.92 -4.82 53.91
N TRP A 300 52.94 -4.00 54.29
CA TRP A 300 53.15 -2.59 54.61
C TRP A 300 53.81 -2.41 55.98
N THR A 301 54.50 -1.30 56.17
CA THR A 301 54.97 -0.89 57.49
C THR A 301 53.79 -0.39 58.33
N SER A 302 53.61 -0.92 59.53
CA SER A 302 52.48 -0.55 60.44
C SER A 302 52.74 0.76 61.21
N SER A 303 53.38 1.73 60.58
CA SER A 303 53.69 3.05 61.15
C SER A 303 53.89 4.09 60.04
N GLY A 304 53.95 5.37 60.44
CA GLY A 304 54.23 6.49 59.52
C GLY A 304 53.11 6.73 58.51
N THR A 305 53.44 7.43 57.41
CA THR A 305 52.47 7.77 56.36
C THR A 305 52.40 6.66 55.31
N LYS A 306 51.17 6.24 54.99
CA LYS A 306 50.87 5.28 53.92
C LYS A 306 50.00 5.93 52.86
N PHE A 307 50.36 5.73 51.59
CA PHE A 307 49.60 6.19 50.44
C PHE A 307 49.50 5.11 49.38
N VAL A 308 48.35 5.01 48.71
CA VAL A 308 48.16 4.21 47.50
C VAL A 308 47.21 4.91 46.53
N SER A 309 47.55 4.94 45.24
CA SER A 309 46.67 5.44 44.17
C SER A 309 46.80 4.65 42.88
N GLY A 310 45.71 4.52 42.15
CA GLY A 310 45.71 3.86 40.84
C GLY A 310 44.32 3.83 40.20
N VAL A 311 44.24 3.11 39.08
CA VAL A 311 42.99 2.79 38.38
C VAL A 311 42.92 1.28 38.22
N LEU A 312 41.87 0.66 38.76
CA LEU A 312 41.56 -0.76 38.63
C LEU A 312 40.34 -0.92 37.75
N ILE A 313 40.43 -1.75 36.71
CA ILE A 313 39.32 -2.04 35.81
C ILE A 313 38.97 -3.51 35.96
N TYR A 314 37.69 -3.82 36.24
CA TYR A 314 37.21 -5.19 36.34
C TYR A 314 35.80 -5.32 35.76
N ALA A 315 35.41 -6.53 35.38
CA ALA A 315 34.05 -6.84 34.94
C ALA A 315 33.25 -7.50 36.06
N THR A 316 31.94 -7.31 36.05
CA THR A 316 30.95 -7.93 36.96
C THR A 316 30.17 -9.01 36.20
N ASP A 317 29.55 -9.95 36.92
CA ASP A 317 28.71 -11.01 36.32
C ASP A 317 27.34 -10.49 35.86
#